data_AF-A0AA91EFC6-F1
#
_entry.id   AF-A0AA91EFC6-F1
#
_cell.length_a   1.000
_cell.length_b   1.000
_cell.length_c   1.000
_cell.angle_alpha   90.00
_cell.angle_beta   90.00
_cell.angle_gamma   90.00
#
_symmetry.space_group_name_H-M   'P 1'
#
loop_
_entity.id
_entity.type
_entity.pdbx_description
1 polymer ?
#
loop_
_entity_poly.entity_id
_entity_poly.type
_entity_poly.pdbx_seq_one_letter_code
_entity_poly.pdbx_strand_id
1 'polypeptide(L)' 'MANQHLSGSNDIWKKKVGYHRRSVAETAMFRIKILLGGHLSLRDYDAQVGEAMAMVKALNRMTLLGMPDSVRIA' A
#
# COMPACT_ATOMS: atom_id res chain seq x y z
N MET A 1 14.07 29.28 -15.06
CA MET A 1 13.45 28.24 -15.90
C MET A 1 14.40 27.06 -16.02
N ALA A 2 14.21 25.98 -15.26
CA ALA A 2 14.97 24.73 -15.42
C ALA A 2 14.31 23.64 -14.57
N ASN A 3 13.23 23.02 -15.04
CA ASN A 3 12.65 21.81 -14.41
C ASN A 3 11.69 21.07 -15.35
N GLN A 4 11.97 21.05 -16.66
CA GLN A 4 11.10 20.37 -17.64
C GLN A 4 11.76 19.19 -18.36
N HIS A 5 12.98 18.78 -17.99
CA HIS A 5 13.74 17.78 -18.77
C HIS A 5 14.20 16.53 -17.98
N LEU A 6 13.47 16.14 -16.92
CA LEU A 6 13.79 14.95 -16.11
C LEU A 6 12.70 13.86 -16.07
N SER A 7 11.54 14.08 -16.70
CA SER A 7 10.42 13.12 -16.63
C SER A 7 10.84 11.71 -17.10
N GLY A 8 11.50 11.59 -18.25
CA GLY A 8 11.95 10.29 -18.77
C GLY A 8 13.00 9.60 -17.87
N SER A 9 13.97 10.34 -17.33
CA SER A 9 15.02 9.80 -16.46
C SER A 9 14.49 9.37 -15.09
N ASN A 10 13.50 10.10 -14.55
CA ASN A 10 12.88 9.78 -13.27
C ASN A 10 12.02 8.52 -13.36
N ASP A 11 11.23 8.35 -14.43
CA ASP A 11 10.40 7.15 -14.60
C ASP A 11 11.24 5.89 -14.79
N ILE A 12 12.35 5.97 -15.53
CA ILE A 12 13.33 4.89 -15.65
C ILE A 12 13.93 4.54 -14.28
N TRP A 13 14.34 5.56 -13.51
CA TRP A 13 14.89 5.36 -12.17
C TRP A 13 13.86 4.72 -11.23
N LYS A 14 12.63 5.26 -11.15
CA LYS A 14 11.53 4.73 -10.34
C LYS A 14 11.24 3.28 -10.65
N LYS A 15 11.25 2.92 -11.94
CA LYS A 15 11.07 1.53 -12.38
C LYS A 15 12.25 0.65 -11.94
N LYS A 16 13.50 1.10 -12.15
CA LYS A 16 14.71 0.38 -11.77
C LYS A 16 14.78 0.09 -10.26
N VAL A 17 14.35 1.03 -9.42
CA VAL A 17 14.36 0.88 -7.96
C VAL A 17 13.07 0.25 -7.41
N GLY A 18 12.11 -0.12 -8.25
CA GLY A 18 10.83 -0.67 -7.81
C GLY A 18 10.00 0.29 -6.94
N TYR A 19 10.17 1.60 -7.13
CA TYR A 19 9.65 2.65 -6.26
C TYR A 19 8.14 2.52 -6.00
N HIS A 20 7.36 2.28 -7.05
CA HIS A 20 5.90 2.21 -6.92
C HIS A 20 5.46 1.04 -6.02
N ARG A 21 6.08 -0.14 -6.19
CA ARG A 21 5.78 -1.31 -5.35
C ARG A 21 6.14 -1.04 -3.88
N ARG A 22 7.30 -0.41 -3.64
CA ARG A 22 7.74 -0.04 -2.30
C ARG A 22 6.79 0.97 -1.66
N SER A 23 6.44 2.03 -2.38
CA SER A 23 5.52 3.07 -1.91
C SER A 23 4.15 2.49 -1.57
N VAL A 24 3.59 1.60 -2.40
CA VAL A 24 2.32 0.91 -2.10
C VAL A 24 2.42 0.07 -0.82
N ALA A 25 3.51 -0.70 -0.66
CA ALA A 25 3.72 -1.51 0.54
C ALA A 25 3.88 -0.64 1.81
N GLU A 26 4.63 0.45 1.73
CA GLU A 26 4.81 1.40 2.83
C GLU A 26 3.48 2.04 3.25
N THR A 27 2.67 2.48 2.29
CA THR A 27 1.32 3.01 2.57
C THR A 27 0.40 1.94 3.17
N ALA A 28 0.43 0.70 2.67
CA ALA A 28 -0.37 -0.39 3.22
C ALA A 28 0.02 -0.67 4.68
N MET A 29 1.33 -0.78 4.97
CA MET A 29 1.83 -1.02 6.32
C MET A 29 1.53 0.15 7.27
N PHE A 30 1.61 1.40 6.79
CA PHE A 30 1.17 2.56 7.56
C PHE A 30 -0.30 2.42 7.97
N ARG A 31 -1.19 2.07 7.03
CA ARG A 31 -2.62 1.89 7.31
C ARG A 31 -2.89 0.73 8.27
N ILE A 32 -2.16 -0.38 8.18
CA ILE A 32 -2.25 -1.49 9.16
C ILE A 32 -1.91 -0.96 10.56
N LYS A 33 -0.78 -0.25 10.72
CA LYS A 33 -0.36 0.29 12.02
C LYS A 33 -1.40 1.25 12.62
N ILE A 34 -1.99 2.11 11.79
CA ILE A 34 -2.96 3.12 12.25
C ILE A 34 -4.33 2.52 12.56
N LEU A 35 -4.83 1.59 11.73
CA LEU A 35 -6.21 1.12 11.82
C LEU A 35 -6.37 -0.18 12.62
N LEU A 36 -5.37 -1.05 12.58
CA LEU A 36 -5.46 -2.44 13.08
C LEU A 36 -4.47 -2.73 14.21
N GLY A 37 -3.66 -1.73 14.60
CA GLY A 37 -2.58 -1.90 15.54
C GLY A 37 -1.28 -2.32 14.85
N GLY A 38 -0.15 -1.84 15.38
CA GLY A 38 1.18 -2.09 14.81
C GLY A 38 1.86 -3.38 15.28
N HIS A 39 1.11 -4.35 15.84
CA HIS A 39 1.66 -5.57 16.43
C HIS A 39 0.76 -6.78 16.16
N LEU A 40 1.35 -7.97 16.28
CA LEU A 40 0.63 -9.25 16.31
C LEU A 40 0.45 -9.64 17.77
N SER A 41 -0.76 -10.02 18.14
CA SER A 41 -1.15 -10.32 19.53
C SER A 41 -1.07 -11.81 19.85
N LEU A 42 -1.21 -12.68 18.85
CA LEU A 42 -1.19 -14.12 19.05
C LEU A 42 0.24 -14.63 19.29
N ARG A 43 0.37 -15.69 20.09
CA ARG A 43 1.67 -16.21 20.55
C ARG A 43 2.23 -17.33 19.69
N ASP A 44 1.35 -18.08 19.04
CA ASP A 44 1.74 -19.14 18.11
C ASP A 44 2.05 -18.56 16.73
N TYR A 45 3.07 -19.09 16.05
CA TYR A 45 3.51 -18.55 14.77
C TYR A 45 2.44 -18.68 13.67
N ASP A 46 1.80 -19.85 13.57
CA ASP A 46 0.76 -20.05 12.57
C ASP A 46 -0.47 -19.18 12.87
N ALA A 47 -0.77 -18.99 14.15
CA ALA A 47 -1.78 -18.04 14.59
C ALA A 47 -1.42 -16.59 14.19
N GLN A 48 -0.16 -16.17 14.36
CA GLN A 48 0.32 -14.84 13.91
C GLN A 48 0.21 -14.66 12.40
N VAL A 49 0.53 -15.69 11.61
CA VAL A 49 0.32 -15.68 10.15
C VAL A 49 -1.16 -15.49 9.83
N GLY A 50 -2.04 -16.24 10.51
CA GLY A 50 -3.49 -16.10 10.38
C GLY A 50 -3.99 -14.69 10.72
N GLU A 51 -3.49 -14.11 11.82
CA GLU A 51 -3.80 -12.75 12.28
C GLU A 51 -3.40 -11.71 11.22
N ALA A 52 -2.17 -11.79 10.69
CA ALA A 52 -1.70 -10.90 9.64
C ALA A 52 -2.54 -11.02 8.35
N MET A 53 -2.89 -12.24 7.94
CA MET A 53 -3.74 -12.49 6.78
C MET A 53 -5.15 -11.91 6.96
N ALA A 54 -5.72 -12.04 8.17
CA ALA A 54 -7.01 -11.44 8.50
C ALA A 54 -6.95 -9.90 8.45
N MET A 55 -5.90 -9.30 8.98
CA MET A 55 -5.68 -7.85 8.92
C MET A 55 -5.58 -7.32 7.48
N VAL A 56 -4.82 -7.99 6.62
CA VAL A 56 -4.72 -7.62 5.20
C VAL A 56 -6.07 -7.76 4.50
N LYS A 57 -6.83 -8.84 4.77
CA LYS A 57 -8.16 -9.04 4.20
C LYS A 57 -9.14 -7.95 4.64
N ALA A 58 -9.12 -7.57 5.91
CA ALA A 58 -9.92 -6.48 6.45
C ALA A 58 -9.56 -5.14 5.77
N LEU A 59 -8.26 -4.83 5.64
CA LEU A 59 -7.78 -3.62 4.99
C LEU A 59 -8.22 -3.52 3.52
N ASN A 60 -8.12 -4.62 2.79
CA ASN A 60 -8.57 -4.68 1.39
C ASN A 60 -10.08 -4.44 1.29
N ARG A 61 -10.87 -5.03 2.20
CA ARG A 61 -12.32 -4.81 2.24
C ARG A 61 -12.68 -3.36 2.55
N MET A 62 -12.02 -2.75 3.54
CA MET A 62 -12.22 -1.32 3.86
C MET A 62 -11.86 -0.43 2.67
N THR A 63 -10.77 -0.75 1.96
CA THR A 63 -10.35 0.02 0.78
C THR A 63 -11.40 -0.07 -0.32
N LEU A 64 -11.89 -1.27 -0.63
CA LEU A 64 -12.94 -1.46 -1.63
C LEU A 64 -14.21 -0.67 -1.28
N LEU A 65 -14.62 -0.70 -0.01
CA LEU A 65 -15.83 0.01 0.45
C LEU A 65 -15.68 1.53 0.48
N GLY A 66 -14.45 2.03 0.64
CA GLY A 66 -14.16 3.47 0.68
C GLY A 66 -13.80 4.09 -0.66
N MET A 67 -13.68 3.30 -1.73
CA MET A 67 -13.37 3.82 -3.06
C MET A 67 -14.64 4.37 -3.73
N PRO A 68 -14.63 5.64 -4.18
CA PRO A 68 -15.74 6.18 -4.95
C PRO A 68 -15.77 5.58 -6.36
N ASP A 69 -16.98 5.42 -6.92
CA ASP A 69 -17.15 5.09 -8.33
C ASP A 69 -16.73 6.29 -9.19
N SER A 70 -15.57 6.17 -9.83
CA SER A 70 -15.04 7.20 -10.71
C SER A 70 -15.37 6.87 -12.16
N VAL A 71 -16.12 7.77 -12.81
CA VAL A 71 -16.47 7.66 -14.23
C VAL A 71 -15.62 8.66 -15.01
N ARG A 72 -14.95 8.20 -16.08
CA ARG A 72 -14.26 9.10 -17.00
C ARG A 72 -15.31 9.81 -17.85
N ILE A 73 -15.35 11.13 -17.76
CA ILE A 73 -16.16 11.98 -18.63
C ILE A 73 -15.27 12.40 -19.81
N ALA A 74 -15.80 12.31 -21.03
CA ALA A 74 -15.14 12.62 -22.30
C ALA A 74 -14.95 14.13 -22.50
#